data_AF-A0A938WAS0-F1
#
_entry.id   AF-A0A938WAS0-F1
#
_cell.length_a   1.000
_cell.length_b   1.000
_cell.length_c   1.000
_cell.angle_alpha   90.00
_cell.angle_beta   90.00
_cell.angle_gamma   90.00
#
_symmetry.space_group_name_H-M   'P 1'
#
loop_
_entity.id
_entity.type
_entity.pdbx_description
1 polymer ?
#
loop_
_entity_poly.entity_id
_entity_poly.type
_entity_poly.pdbx_seq_one_letter_code
_entity_poly.pdbx_strand_id
1 'polypeptide(L)' 'MPIRWYGPADPEDPTYRHFNRIVNLVLHAMVFAALNSGLWFVQNMRQPWTHLDWLTEAWALVLLVQLISVVARRPKASS' A
#
# COMPACT_ATOMS: atom_id res chain seq x y z
N MET A 1 26.32 6.99 21.85
CA MET A 1 26.85 7.36 20.52
C MET A 1 25.95 8.44 19.93
N PRO A 2 26.46 9.47 19.24
CA PRO A 2 25.60 10.46 18.59
C PRO A 2 24.77 9.77 17.51
N ILE A 3 23.49 10.13 17.39
CA ILE A 3 22.62 9.66 16.32
C ILE A 3 23.20 10.21 15.01
N ARG A 4 23.80 9.34 14.20
CA ARG A 4 24.13 9.68 12.81
C ARG A 4 22.81 9.78 12.06
N TRP A 5 22.35 11.00 11.80
CA TRP A 5 21.44 11.21 10.69
C TRP A 5 22.21 10.80 9.44
N TYR A 6 21.84 9.66 8.86
CA TYR A 6 22.23 9.32 7.51
C TYR A 6 21.88 10.54 6.63
N GLY A 7 22.83 10.98 5.80
CA GLY A 7 22.58 12.05 4.84
C GLY A 7 21.37 11.73 3.95
N PRO A 8 20.93 12.68 3.11
CA PRO A 8 19.77 12.46 2.24
C PRO A 8 19.90 11.13 1.49
N ALA A 9 18.87 10.29 1.58
CA ALA A 9 18.85 9.00 0.90
C ALA A 9 18.97 9.21 -0.62
N ASP A 10 19.78 8.39 -1.28
CA ASP A 10 19.90 8.42 -2.74
C ASP A 10 18.59 7.92 -3.36
N PRO A 11 17.83 8.78 -4.09
CA PRO A 11 16.58 8.37 -4.73
C PRO A 11 16.77 7.30 -5.80
N GLU A 12 17.98 7.17 -6.35
CA GLU A 12 18.30 6.20 -7.40
C GLU A 12 18.72 4.82 -6.84
N ASP A 13 18.97 4.71 -5.54
CA ASP A 13 19.31 3.42 -4.93
C ASP A 13 18.14 2.42 -5.11
N PRO A 14 18.37 1.26 -5.78
CA PRO A 14 17.34 0.25 -5.98
C PRO A 14 16.76 -0.29 -4.67
N THR A 15 17.55 -0.32 -3.58
CA THR A 15 17.11 -0.74 -2.24
C THR A 15 16.15 0.29 -1.66
N TYR A 16 16.53 1.56 -1.66
CA TYR A 16 15.68 2.66 -1.22
C TYR A 16 14.35 2.71 -2.00
N ARG A 17 14.40 2.60 -3.33
CA ARG A 17 13.18 2.58 -4.16
C ARG A 17 12.27 1.39 -3.88
N HIS A 18 12.85 0.22 -3.59
CA HIS A 18 12.05 -0.94 -3.22
C HIS A 18 11.40 -0.78 -1.83
N PHE A 19 12.14 -0.26 -0.86
CA PHE A 19 11.60 0.07 0.46
C PHE A 19 10.45 1.08 0.35
N ASN A 20 10.61 2.15 -0.44
CA ASN A 20 9.56 3.14 -0.69
C ASN A 20 8.29 2.50 -1.28
N ARG A 21 8.44 1.57 -2.24
CA ARG A 21 7.31 0.81 -2.80
C ARG A 21 6.59 -0.02 -1.72
N ILE A 22 7.32 -0.65 -0.81
CA ILE A 22 6.74 -1.40 0.32
C ILE A 22 5.96 -0.47 1.25
N VAL A 23 6.57 0.64 1.67
CA VAL A 23 5.91 1.62 2.55
C VAL A 23 4.63 2.15 1.91
N ASN A 24 4.68 2.49 0.62
CA ASN A 24 3.52 2.97 -0.11
C ASN A 24 2.40 1.91 -0.15
N LEU A 25 2.74 0.64 -0.44
CA LEU A 25 1.79 -0.47 -0.41
C LEU A 25 1.14 -0.63 0.97
N VAL A 26 1.94 -0.62 2.04
CA VAL A 26 1.45 -0.80 3.42
C VAL A 26 0.52 0.35 3.82
N LEU A 27 0.90 1.60 3.53
CA LEU A 27 0.05 2.76 3.81
C LEU A 27 -1.31 2.66 3.11
N HIS A 28 -1.32 2.34 1.81
CA HIS A 28 -2.57 2.19 1.08
C HIS A 28 -3.38 0.99 1.57
N ALA A 29 -2.75 -0.11 1.94
CA ALA A 29 -3.42 -1.28 2.49
C ALA A 29 -4.10 -0.98 3.84
N MET A 30 -3.44 -0.20 4.71
CA MET A 30 -4.04 0.24 5.97
C MET A 30 -5.26 1.14 5.75
N VAL A 31 -5.15 2.11 4.84
CA VAL A 31 -6.27 3.01 4.50
C VAL A 31 -7.43 2.23 3.88
N PHE A 32 -7.12 1.32 2.96
CA PHE A 32 -8.11 0.41 2.37
C PHE A 32 -8.81 -0.41 3.45
N ALA A 33 -8.07 -1.03 4.37
CA ALA A 33 -8.64 -1.85 5.43
C ALA A 33 -9.52 -1.02 6.38
N ALA A 34 -9.04 0.14 6.83
CA ALA A 34 -9.78 1.01 7.74
C ALA A 34 -11.09 1.52 7.12
N LEU A 35 -11.05 2.00 5.88
CA LEU A 35 -12.24 2.54 5.22
C LEU A 35 -13.20 1.45 4.77
N ASN A 36 -12.72 0.38 4.10
CA ASN A 36 -13.62 -0.68 3.63
C ASN A 36 -14.27 -1.42 4.81
N SER A 37 -13.55 -1.72 5.89
CA SER A 37 -14.17 -2.35 7.06
C SER A 37 -15.26 -1.47 7.68
N GLY A 38 -15.01 -0.16 7.83
CA GLY A 38 -16.01 0.79 8.35
C GLY A 38 -17.21 0.95 7.41
N LEU A 39 -16.98 1.07 6.11
CA LEU A 39 -18.04 1.16 5.09
C LEU A 39 -18.91 -0.09 5.08
N TRP A 40 -18.31 -1.27 5.06
CA TRP A 40 -19.02 -2.54 5.09
C TRP A 40 -19.74 -2.77 6.42
N PHE A 41 -19.20 -2.30 7.54
CA PHE A 41 -19.93 -2.31 8.81
C PHE A 41 -21.20 -1.44 8.74
N VAL A 42 -21.10 -0.20 8.23
CA VAL A 42 -22.25 0.71 8.08
C VAL A 42 -23.26 0.19 7.06
N GLN A 43 -22.81 -0.43 5.97
CA GLN A 43 -23.65 -1.07 4.94
C GLN A 43 -24.61 -2.10 5.56
N ASN A 44 -24.17 -2.83 6.58
CA ASN A 44 -25.00 -3.82 7.28
C ASN A 44 -25.98 -3.20 8.30
N MET A 45 -25.82 -1.92 8.66
CA MET A 45 -26.65 -1.23 9.65
C MET A 45 -27.73 -0.31 9.03
N ARG A 46 -27.57 0.14 7.79
CA ARG A 46 -28.45 1.11 7.12
C ARG A 46 -28.91 0.60 5.75
N GLN A 47 -29.70 1.41 5.03
CA GLN A 47 -30.06 1.14 3.64
C GLN A 47 -28.80 0.83 2.80
N PRO A 48 -28.78 -0.28 2.04
CA PRO A 48 -27.60 -0.71 1.34
C PRO A 48 -27.24 0.25 0.21
N TRP A 49 -26.00 0.71 0.21
CA TRP A 49 -25.42 1.49 -0.88
C TRP A 49 -25.16 0.56 -2.07
N THR A 50 -25.79 0.83 -3.22
CA THR A 50 -25.82 -0.07 -4.39
C THR A 50 -24.46 -0.29 -5.05
N HIS A 51 -23.49 0.61 -4.85
CA HIS A 51 -22.22 0.60 -5.58
C HIS A 51 -21.00 0.39 -4.68
N LEU A 52 -21.20 -0.05 -3.43
CA LEU A 52 -20.10 -0.27 -2.51
C LEU A 52 -19.16 -1.38 -3.01
N ASP A 53 -19.70 -2.44 -3.59
CA ASP A 53 -18.93 -3.56 -4.15
C ASP A 53 -17.93 -3.08 -5.21
N TRP A 54 -18.41 -2.29 -6.17
CA TRP A 54 -17.57 -1.70 -7.22
C TRP A 54 -16.45 -0.82 -6.67
N LEU A 55 -16.73 -0.02 -5.63
CA LEU A 55 -15.72 0.81 -4.98
C LEU A 55 -14.65 -0.05 -4.31
N THR A 56 -15.05 -1.06 -3.54
CA THR A 56 -14.14 -1.99 -2.85
C THR A 56 -13.30 -2.77 -3.86
N GLU A 57 -13.91 -3.32 -4.92
CA GLU A 57 -13.23 -4.11 -5.95
C GLU A 57 -12.23 -3.28 -6.76
N ALA A 58 -12.64 -2.10 -7.24
CA ALA A 58 -11.75 -1.21 -8.00
C ALA A 58 -10.53 -0.78 -7.16
N TRP A 59 -10.73 -0.48 -5.88
CA TRP A 59 -9.64 -0.12 -4.99
C TRP A 59 -8.75 -1.32 -4.64
N ALA A 60 -9.34 -2.51 -4.45
CA ALA A 60 -8.59 -3.75 -4.27
C ALA A 60 -7.70 -4.06 -5.49
N LEU A 61 -8.18 -3.79 -6.71
CA LEU A 61 -7.40 -3.92 -7.93
C LEU A 61 -6.17 -2.99 -7.92
N VAL A 62 -6.33 -1.74 -7.48
CA VAL A 62 -5.21 -0.79 -7.34
C VAL A 62 -4.16 -1.31 -6.35
N LEU A 63 -4.59 -1.88 -5.22
CA LEU A 63 -3.68 -2.52 -4.28
C LEU A 63 -2.96 -3.72 -4.87
N LEU A 64 -3.66 -4.54 -5.66
CA LEU A 64 -3.07 -5.68 -6.34
C LEU A 64 -1.97 -5.23 -7.32
N VAL A 65 -2.21 -4.16 -8.08
CA VAL A 65 -1.20 -3.57 -8.98
C VAL A 65 0.02 -3.08 -8.17
N GLN A 66 -0.20 -2.44 -7.02
CA GLN A 66 0.91 -2.04 -6.14
C GLN A 66 1.70 -3.24 -5.62
N LEU A 67 1.02 -4.29 -5.16
CA LEU A 67 1.65 -5.53 -4.70
C LEU A 67 2.51 -6.17 -5.80
N ILE A 68 1.96 -6.30 -7.01
CA ILE A 68 2.68 -6.81 -8.17
C ILE A 68 3.93 -5.95 -8.44
N SER A 69 3.81 -4.62 -8.37
CA SER A 69 4.95 -3.71 -8.55
C SER A 69 6.05 -3.93 -7.50
N VAL A 70 5.69 -4.16 -6.23
CA VAL A 70 6.65 -4.48 -5.17
C VAL A 70 7.39 -5.77 -5.49
N VAL A 71 6.66 -6.84 -5.79
CA VAL A 71 7.21 -8.19 -6.02
C VAL A 71 8.07 -8.22 -7.29
N ALA A 72 7.57 -7.66 -8.41
CA ALA A 72 8.24 -7.69 -9.70
C ALA A 72 9.53 -6.84 -9.71
N ARG A 73 9.60 -5.77 -8.90
CA ARG A 73 10.74 -4.84 -8.84
C ARG A 73 11.57 -5.03 -7.57
N ARG A 74 11.68 -6.27 -7.09
CA ARG A 74 12.56 -6.61 -5.97
C ARG A 74 14.02 -6.58 -6.45
N PRO A 75 14.93 -5.87 -5.76
CA PRO A 75 16.34 -5.88 -6.10
C PRO A 75 16.92 -7.29 -5.90
N LYS A 76 17.81 -7.72 -6.80
CA LYS A 76 18.55 -8.98 -6.64
C LYS A 76 19.54 -8.81 -5.49
N ALA A 77 19.67 -9.84 -4.64
CA ALA A 77 20.76 -9.86 -3.67
C ALA A 77 22.09 -9.90 -4.44
N SER A 78 23.00 -8.99 -4.11
CA SER A 78 24.39 -9.06 -4.58
C SER A 78 25.02 -10.30 -3.92
N SER A 79 25.33 -11.31 -4.73
CA SER A 79 26.08 -12.52 -4.35
C SER A 79 27.53 -12.21 -4.06
#